data_AF-A0A4Q2J551-F1
#
_entry.id   AF-A0A4Q2J551-F1
#
_cell.length_a   1.000
_cell.length_b   1.000
_cell.length_c   1.000
_cell.angle_alpha   90.00
_cell.angle_beta   90.00
_cell.angle_gamma   90.00
#
_symmetry.space_group_name_H-M   'P 1'
#
loop_
_entity.id
_entity.type
_entity.pdbx_description
1 polymer ?
#
loop_
_entity_poly.entity_id
_entity_poly.type
_entity_poly.pdbx_seq_one_letter_code
_entity_poly.pdbx_strand_id
1 'polypeptide(L)'
;MAGFWGKRKRDEQQQELDALDADLAVRARTALVDADERIRVTTDELDFAEAELGAEVTEPLREALTAVGTHLAEAFRLHQLNHDHIPDTPEELRTRNARIVQLCEWAEELIDDRTSALAERIARARRAPEIIAGIRVDIERLRARIPHARETVDRLAVRYAREALAQVDANPAEADQLLGFAEHGVGLAELRREAGQREQANLALDAASESV
;
A
#
# COMPACT_ATOMS: atom_id res chain seq x y z
N MET A 1 -67.57 8.58 -6.74
CA MET A 1 -66.38 8.93 -7.55
C MET A 1 -65.06 8.93 -6.77
N ALA A 2 -65.00 8.49 -5.50
CA ALA A 2 -63.77 8.53 -4.68
C ALA A 2 -62.74 7.41 -4.93
N GLY A 3 -63.08 6.35 -5.67
CA GLY A 3 -62.20 5.18 -5.85
C GLY A 3 -61.07 5.35 -6.89
N PHE A 4 -61.20 6.29 -7.82
CA PHE A 4 -60.26 6.47 -8.93
C PHE A 4 -58.93 7.12 -8.46
N TRP A 5 -59.01 8.10 -7.56
CA TRP A 5 -57.85 8.79 -6.99
C TRP A 5 -57.01 7.89 -6.09
N GLY A 6 -57.63 7.02 -5.29
CA GLY A 6 -56.92 6.06 -4.43
C GLY A 6 -56.24 4.94 -5.20
N LYS A 7 -56.77 4.55 -6.37
CA LYS A 7 -56.12 3.55 -7.24
C LYS A 7 -54.87 4.13 -7.91
N ARG A 8 -54.97 5.34 -8.48
CA ARG A 8 -53.83 6.02 -9.11
C ARG A 8 -52.66 6.25 -8.15
N LYS A 9 -52.95 6.68 -6.92
CA LYS A 9 -51.93 6.88 -5.87
C LYS A 9 -51.23 5.57 -5.48
N ARG A 10 -51.95 4.44 -5.43
CA ARG A 10 -51.35 3.13 -5.16
C ARG A 10 -50.49 2.64 -6.31
N ASP A 11 -50.93 2.87 -7.55
CA ASP A 11 -50.15 2.51 -8.74
C ASP A 11 -48.85 3.33 -8.82
N GLU A 12 -48.91 4.65 -8.53
CA GLU A 12 -47.73 5.52 -8.42
C GLU A 12 -46.77 5.03 -7.32
N GLN A 13 -47.29 4.63 -6.16
CA GLN A 13 -46.50 4.13 -5.03
C GLN A 13 -45.86 2.76 -5.30
N GLN A 14 -46.54 1.89 -6.04
CA GLN A 14 -45.98 0.61 -6.48
C GLN A 14 -44.86 0.82 -7.50
N GLN A 15 -45.03 1.73 -8.46
CA GLN A 15 -43.99 2.07 -9.43
C GLN A 15 -42.73 2.63 -8.77
N GLU A 16 -42.89 3.45 -7.73
CA GLU A 16 -41.78 3.97 -6.94
C GLU A 16 -41.03 2.84 -6.21
N LEU A 17 -41.74 1.89 -5.60
CA LEU A 17 -41.13 0.72 -4.95
C LEU A 17 -40.40 -0.17 -5.96
N ASP A 18 -41.00 -0.44 -7.12
CA ASP A 18 -40.39 -1.25 -8.17
C ASP A 18 -39.10 -0.58 -8.70
N ALA A 19 -39.08 0.76 -8.79
CA ALA A 19 -37.90 1.52 -9.18
C ALA A 19 -36.78 1.45 -8.11
N LEU A 20 -37.12 1.53 -6.82
CA LEU A 20 -36.16 1.37 -5.73
C LEU A 20 -35.57 -0.05 -5.70
N ASP A 21 -36.40 -1.07 -5.95
CA ASP A 21 -35.93 -2.46 -6.01
C ASP A 21 -35.00 -2.70 -7.20
N ALA A 22 -35.29 -2.07 -8.34
CA ALA A 22 -34.43 -2.12 -9.52
C ALA A 22 -33.07 -1.45 -9.26
N ASP A 23 -33.05 -0.29 -8.61
CA ASP A 23 -31.83 0.41 -8.20
C ASP A 23 -30.99 -0.46 -7.24
N LEU A 24 -31.64 -1.03 -6.21
CA LEU A 24 -30.98 -1.93 -5.26
C LEU A 24 -30.37 -3.16 -5.97
N ALA A 25 -31.05 -3.73 -6.96
CA ALA A 25 -30.50 -4.84 -7.75
C ALA A 25 -29.28 -4.42 -8.59
N VAL A 26 -29.26 -3.20 -9.14
CA VAL A 26 -28.08 -2.64 -9.83
C VAL A 26 -26.93 -2.45 -8.87
N ARG A 27 -27.19 -1.88 -7.69
CA ARG A 27 -26.17 -1.67 -6.65
C ARG A 27 -25.58 -2.98 -6.17
N ALA A 28 -26.41 -4.00 -5.92
CA ALA A 28 -25.94 -5.34 -5.53
C ALA A 28 -25.00 -5.97 -6.57
N ARG A 29 -25.33 -5.85 -7.86
CA ARG A 29 -24.45 -6.34 -8.95
C ARG A 29 -23.13 -5.58 -9.01
N THR A 30 -23.18 -4.27 -8.86
CA THR A 30 -21.99 -3.40 -8.92
C THR A 30 -21.07 -3.71 -7.75
N ALA A 31 -21.61 -3.77 -6.53
CA ALA A 31 -20.86 -4.09 -5.32
C ALA A 31 -20.20 -5.48 -5.36
N LEU A 32 -20.82 -6.47 -6.02
CA LEU A 32 -20.19 -7.78 -6.22
C LEU A 32 -18.93 -7.70 -7.09
N VAL A 33 -19.01 -6.97 -8.19
CA VAL A 33 -17.88 -6.80 -9.13
C VAL A 33 -16.76 -6.00 -8.46
N ASP A 34 -17.12 -4.91 -7.78
CA ASP A 34 -16.16 -4.05 -7.11
C ASP A 34 -15.44 -4.80 -5.97
N ALA A 35 -16.17 -5.56 -5.15
CA ALA A 35 -15.58 -6.37 -4.09
C ALA A 35 -14.68 -7.50 -4.63
N ASP A 36 -15.07 -8.16 -5.73
CA ASP A 36 -14.25 -9.20 -6.37
C ASP A 36 -12.93 -8.64 -6.90
N GLU A 37 -13.00 -7.52 -7.63
CA GLU A 37 -11.80 -6.82 -8.12
C GLU A 37 -10.94 -6.32 -6.96
N ARG A 38 -11.56 -5.83 -5.88
CA ARG A 38 -10.84 -5.38 -4.68
C ARG A 38 -10.07 -6.53 -4.03
N ILE A 39 -10.66 -7.71 -3.89
CA ILE A 39 -9.97 -8.91 -3.39
C ILE A 39 -8.78 -9.25 -4.28
N ARG A 40 -8.98 -9.26 -5.60
CA ARG A 40 -7.93 -9.60 -6.57
C ARG A 40 -6.74 -8.65 -6.43
N VAL A 41 -6.98 -7.34 -6.49
CA VAL A 41 -5.93 -6.31 -6.36
C VAL A 41 -5.23 -6.37 -5.00
N THR A 42 -5.99 -6.56 -3.92
CA THR A 42 -5.40 -6.63 -2.58
C THR A 42 -4.64 -7.93 -2.36
N THR A 43 -4.98 -9.02 -3.05
CA THR A 43 -4.19 -10.26 -3.04
C THR A 43 -2.84 -10.06 -3.72
N ASP A 44 -2.81 -9.41 -4.89
CA ASP A 44 -1.56 -9.05 -5.57
C ASP A 44 -0.67 -8.15 -4.67
N GLU A 45 -1.29 -7.19 -3.96
CA GLU A 45 -0.59 -6.32 -3.02
C GLU A 45 -0.10 -7.07 -1.77
N LEU A 46 -0.85 -8.07 -1.30
CA LEU A 46 -0.45 -8.92 -0.18
C LEU A 46 0.81 -9.70 -0.53
N ASP A 47 0.92 -10.26 -1.73
CA ASP A 47 2.13 -10.97 -2.17
C ASP A 47 3.36 -10.07 -2.13
N PHE A 48 3.23 -8.82 -2.60
CA PHE A 48 4.29 -7.82 -2.49
C PHE A 48 4.62 -7.51 -1.03
N ALA A 49 3.59 -7.25 -0.22
CA ALA A 49 3.76 -6.92 1.20
C ALA A 49 4.40 -8.07 1.98
N GLU A 50 4.07 -9.32 1.67
CA GLU A 50 4.68 -10.51 2.27
C GLU A 50 6.16 -10.62 1.92
N ALA A 51 6.52 -10.39 0.66
CA ALA A 51 7.91 -10.41 0.21
C ALA A 51 8.76 -9.28 0.80
N GLU A 52 8.15 -8.13 1.11
CA GLU A 52 8.85 -6.94 1.62
C GLU A 52 8.81 -6.78 3.13
N LEU A 53 7.74 -7.23 3.80
CA LEU A 53 7.50 -7.02 5.23
C LEU A 53 7.50 -8.33 6.04
N GLY A 54 7.37 -9.48 5.38
CA GLY A 54 7.32 -10.79 6.00
C GLY A 54 5.91 -11.24 6.38
N ALA A 55 5.73 -12.56 6.45
CA ALA A 55 4.43 -13.21 6.64
C ALA A 55 3.75 -12.89 7.98
N GLU A 56 4.52 -12.68 9.05
CA GLU A 56 3.98 -12.34 10.38
C GLU A 56 3.32 -10.96 10.40
N VAL A 57 3.93 -9.99 9.71
CA VAL A 57 3.42 -8.61 9.64
C VAL A 57 2.14 -8.53 8.81
N THR A 58 2.04 -9.37 7.77
CA THR A 58 0.91 -9.36 6.82
C THR A 58 -0.21 -10.33 7.18
N GLU A 59 -0.02 -11.17 8.20
CA GLU A 59 -1.02 -12.15 8.66
C GLU A 59 -2.43 -11.56 8.78
N PRO A 60 -2.65 -10.39 9.42
CA PRO A 60 -4.00 -9.85 9.58
C PRO A 60 -4.70 -9.51 8.26
N LEU A 61 -3.94 -9.14 7.22
CA LEU A 61 -4.50 -8.89 5.89
C LEU A 61 -4.85 -10.20 5.18
N ARG A 62 -4.01 -11.24 5.33
CA ARG A 62 -4.28 -12.58 4.78
C ARG A 62 -5.53 -13.21 5.39
N GLU A 63 -5.68 -13.11 6.71
CA GLU A 63 -6.89 -13.56 7.43
C GLU A 63 -8.13 -12.81 6.94
N ALA A 64 -8.03 -11.48 6.78
CA ALA A 64 -9.12 -10.66 6.27
C ALA A 64 -9.55 -11.06 4.85
N LEU A 65 -8.59 -11.26 3.92
CA LEU A 65 -8.91 -11.72 2.56
C LEU A 65 -9.60 -13.10 2.56
N THR A 66 -9.19 -14.00 3.46
CA THR A 66 -9.85 -15.31 3.62
C THR A 66 -11.29 -15.16 4.10
N ALA A 67 -11.53 -14.31 5.11
CA ALA A 67 -12.88 -14.04 5.62
C ALA A 67 -13.75 -13.38 4.55
N VAL A 68 -13.21 -12.39 3.84
CA VAL A 68 -13.89 -11.70 2.74
C VAL A 68 -14.25 -12.67 1.62
N GLY A 69 -13.34 -13.55 1.19
CA GLY A 69 -13.63 -14.54 0.16
C GLY A 69 -14.80 -15.48 0.54
N THR A 70 -14.91 -15.83 1.82
CA THR A 70 -16.03 -16.65 2.33
C THR A 70 -17.36 -15.92 2.22
N HIS A 71 -17.40 -14.64 2.60
CA HIS A 71 -18.61 -13.82 2.55
C HIS A 71 -18.98 -13.42 1.12
N LEU A 72 -18.00 -13.19 0.24
CA LEU A 72 -18.27 -12.94 -1.18
C LEU A 72 -18.88 -14.18 -1.85
N ALA A 73 -18.45 -15.39 -1.48
CA ALA A 73 -19.07 -16.63 -1.94
C ALA A 73 -20.53 -16.80 -1.44
N GLU A 74 -20.88 -16.26 -0.26
CA GLU A 74 -22.29 -16.15 0.17
C GLU A 74 -23.05 -15.17 -0.73
N ALA A 75 -22.49 -13.98 -0.99
CA ALA A 75 -23.12 -12.96 -1.83
C ALA A 75 -23.37 -13.46 -3.27
N PHE A 76 -22.41 -14.17 -3.88
CA PHE A 76 -22.61 -14.79 -5.20
C PHE A 76 -23.71 -15.85 -5.21
N ARG A 77 -23.82 -16.67 -4.15
CA ARG A 77 -24.91 -17.65 -4.03
C ARG A 77 -26.27 -16.98 -3.94
N LEU A 78 -26.39 -15.90 -3.16
CA LEU A 78 -27.61 -15.09 -3.09
C LEU A 78 -27.95 -14.47 -4.44
N HIS A 79 -26.94 -13.96 -5.16
CA HIS A 79 -27.13 -13.41 -6.49
C HIS A 79 -27.62 -14.47 -7.50
N GLN A 80 -27.07 -15.68 -7.43
CA GLN A 80 -27.50 -16.78 -8.29
C GLN A 80 -28.96 -17.19 -8.03
N LEU A 81 -29.37 -17.25 -6.76
CA LEU A 81 -30.77 -17.53 -6.40
C LEU A 81 -31.73 -16.51 -6.99
N ASN A 82 -31.37 -15.21 -6.97
CA ASN A 82 -32.20 -14.15 -7.57
C ASN A 82 -32.41 -14.28 -9.10
N HIS A 83 -31.65 -15.15 -9.77
CA HIS A 83 -31.71 -15.36 -11.22
C HIS A 83 -32.01 -16.81 -11.59
N ASP A 84 -32.47 -17.62 -10.62
CA ASP A 84 -32.86 -18.99 -10.91
C ASP A 84 -34.21 -19.07 -11.67
N HIS A 85 -34.67 -20.29 -11.93
CA HIS A 85 -35.88 -20.53 -12.71
C HIS A 85 -37.17 -20.49 -11.86
N ILE A 86 -37.03 -20.34 -10.55
CA ILE A 86 -38.12 -20.30 -9.57
C ILE A 86 -38.45 -18.83 -9.33
N PRO A 87 -39.69 -18.38 -9.62
CA PRO A 87 -40.05 -16.99 -9.39
C PRO A 87 -40.05 -16.67 -7.89
N ASP A 88 -39.14 -15.79 -7.45
CA ASP A 88 -39.13 -15.23 -6.10
C ASP A 88 -40.16 -14.08 -5.98
N THR A 89 -40.57 -13.80 -4.74
CA THR A 89 -41.35 -12.59 -4.44
C THR A 89 -40.47 -11.33 -4.47
N PRO A 90 -41.04 -10.14 -4.76
CA PRO A 90 -40.29 -8.88 -4.71
C PRO A 90 -39.60 -8.62 -3.35
N GLU A 91 -40.22 -9.06 -2.25
CA GLU A 91 -39.68 -8.90 -0.91
C GLU A 91 -38.44 -9.78 -0.66
N GLU A 92 -38.44 -11.01 -1.18
CA GLU A 92 -37.28 -11.91 -1.14
C GLU A 92 -36.11 -11.35 -1.94
N LEU A 93 -36.36 -10.85 -3.16
CA LEU A 93 -35.35 -10.19 -3.99
C LEU A 93 -34.75 -8.97 -3.29
N ARG A 94 -35.59 -8.11 -2.71
CA ARG A 94 -35.15 -6.94 -1.95
C ARG A 94 -34.24 -7.34 -0.78
N THR A 95 -34.67 -8.35 -0.02
CA THR A 95 -33.94 -8.85 1.16
C THR A 95 -32.56 -9.39 0.78
N ARG A 96 -32.49 -10.22 -0.28
CA ARG A 96 -31.24 -10.80 -0.75
C ARG A 96 -30.32 -9.75 -1.39
N ASN A 97 -30.85 -8.83 -2.20
CA ASN A 97 -30.04 -7.73 -2.76
C ASN A 97 -29.48 -6.82 -1.66
N ALA A 98 -30.26 -6.49 -0.63
CA ALA A 98 -29.77 -5.73 0.52
C ALA A 98 -28.66 -6.49 1.27
N ARG A 99 -28.81 -7.82 1.43
CA ARG A 99 -27.77 -8.67 2.04
C ARG A 99 -26.48 -8.73 1.21
N ILE A 100 -26.60 -8.82 -0.12
CA ILE A 100 -25.45 -8.78 -1.03
C ILE A 100 -24.68 -7.47 -0.84
N VAL A 101 -25.36 -6.32 -0.89
CA VAL A 101 -24.75 -5.00 -0.68
C VAL A 101 -24.04 -4.95 0.67
N GLN A 102 -24.69 -5.39 1.75
CA GLN A 102 -24.10 -5.40 3.08
C GLN A 102 -22.81 -6.24 3.16
N LEU A 103 -22.79 -7.42 2.53
CA LEU A 103 -21.61 -8.30 2.53
C LEU A 103 -20.45 -7.68 1.76
N CYS A 104 -20.72 -7.06 0.62
CA CYS A 104 -19.71 -6.37 -0.19
C CYS A 104 -19.16 -5.13 0.52
N GLU A 105 -20.02 -4.30 1.13
CA GLU A 105 -19.58 -3.12 1.88
C GLU A 105 -18.70 -3.50 3.07
N TRP A 106 -19.10 -4.52 3.84
CA TRP A 106 -18.28 -5.04 4.92
C TRP A 106 -16.91 -5.56 4.43
N ALA A 107 -16.88 -6.20 3.26
CA ALA A 107 -15.65 -6.68 2.65
C ALA A 107 -14.71 -5.54 2.27
N GLU A 108 -15.23 -4.48 1.66
CA GLU A 108 -14.48 -3.28 1.31
C GLU A 108 -13.91 -2.59 2.56
N GLU A 109 -14.75 -2.35 3.56
CA GLU A 109 -14.35 -1.73 4.83
C GLU A 109 -13.24 -2.52 5.52
N LEU A 110 -13.39 -3.86 5.61
CA LEU A 110 -12.37 -4.70 6.24
C LEU A 110 -11.05 -4.67 5.46
N ILE A 111 -11.10 -4.71 4.13
CA ILE A 111 -9.88 -4.61 3.30
C ILE A 111 -9.21 -3.25 3.50
N ASP A 112 -9.97 -2.16 3.51
CA ASP A 112 -9.45 -0.80 3.68
C ASP A 112 -8.78 -0.61 5.03
N ASP A 113 -9.39 -1.13 6.10
CA ASP A 113 -8.81 -1.09 7.44
C ASP A 113 -7.47 -1.83 7.50
N ARG A 114 -7.39 -3.03 6.92
CA ARG A 114 -6.15 -3.83 6.95
C ARG A 114 -5.06 -3.27 6.04
N THR A 115 -5.43 -2.78 4.86
CA THR A 115 -4.46 -2.19 3.93
C THR A 115 -3.91 -0.85 4.45
N SER A 116 -4.75 -0.03 5.09
CA SER A 116 -4.32 1.23 5.72
C SER A 116 -3.28 1.01 6.82
N ALA A 117 -3.38 -0.08 7.59
CA ALA A 117 -2.39 -0.44 8.62
C ALA A 117 -1.00 -0.77 8.05
N LEU A 118 -0.92 -1.19 6.78
CA LEU A 118 0.33 -1.57 6.11
C LEU A 118 0.87 -0.47 5.18
N ALA A 119 0.04 0.49 4.77
CA ALA A 119 0.31 1.46 3.72
C ALA A 119 1.65 2.18 3.87
N GLU A 120 1.98 2.67 5.07
CA GLU A 120 3.22 3.41 5.32
C GLU A 120 4.47 2.51 5.18
N ARG A 121 4.38 1.26 5.65
CA ARG A 121 5.47 0.28 5.57
C ARG A 121 5.71 -0.15 4.13
N ILE A 122 4.65 -0.42 3.38
CA ILE A 122 4.68 -0.74 1.95
C ILE A 122 5.28 0.44 1.16
N ALA A 123 4.85 1.67 1.44
CA ALA A 123 5.36 2.87 0.77
C ALA A 123 6.86 3.06 1.02
N ARG A 124 7.35 2.79 2.24
CA ARG A 124 8.79 2.79 2.53
C ARG A 124 9.52 1.69 1.76
N ALA A 125 9.02 0.46 1.77
CA ALA A 125 9.63 -0.65 1.04
C ALA A 125 9.76 -0.36 -0.46
N ARG A 126 8.74 0.24 -1.07
CA ARG A 126 8.76 0.67 -2.48
C ARG A 126 9.82 1.72 -2.80
N ARG A 127 10.11 2.62 -1.85
CA ARG A 127 11.13 3.66 -2.01
C ARG A 127 12.55 3.17 -1.74
N ALA A 128 12.74 2.01 -1.12
CA ALA A 128 14.09 1.53 -0.77
C ALA A 128 15.05 1.46 -1.98
N PRO A 129 14.66 0.96 -3.18
CA PRO A 129 15.53 0.96 -4.35
C PRO A 129 15.91 2.38 -4.83
N GLU A 130 14.97 3.32 -4.76
CA GLU A 130 15.21 4.72 -5.12
C GLU A 130 16.20 5.37 -4.14
N ILE A 131 16.04 5.13 -2.85
CA ILE A 131 16.94 5.63 -1.79
C ILE A 131 18.34 5.05 -2.00
N ILE A 132 18.46 3.75 -2.25
CA ILE A 132 19.74 3.08 -2.56
C ILE A 132 20.43 3.74 -3.76
N ALA A 133 19.69 3.98 -4.85
CA ALA A 133 20.23 4.64 -6.03
C ALA A 133 20.67 6.09 -5.74
N GLY A 134 19.87 6.83 -4.95
CA GLY A 134 20.19 8.19 -4.53
C GLY A 134 21.49 8.26 -3.72
N ILE A 135 21.66 7.39 -2.73
CA ILE A 135 22.88 7.32 -1.92
C ILE A 135 24.10 7.00 -2.80
N ARG A 136 23.99 6.06 -3.76
CA ARG A 136 25.09 5.77 -4.70
C ARG A 136 25.50 7.00 -5.51
N VAL A 137 24.52 7.74 -6.05
CA VAL A 137 24.77 8.98 -6.79
C VAL A 137 25.43 10.04 -5.91
N ASP A 138 24.98 10.18 -4.67
CA ASP A 138 25.55 11.15 -3.74
C ASP A 138 26.98 10.77 -3.31
N ILE A 139 27.26 9.48 -3.09
CA ILE A 139 28.62 8.97 -2.86
C ILE A 139 29.54 9.36 -4.02
N GLU A 140 29.16 9.08 -5.26
CA GLU A 140 29.96 9.42 -6.44
C GLU A 140 30.20 10.93 -6.54
N ARG A 141 29.14 11.73 -6.36
CA ARG A 141 29.19 13.20 -6.42
C ARG A 141 30.11 13.78 -5.35
N LEU A 142 29.98 13.32 -4.11
CA LEU A 142 30.77 13.82 -2.98
C LEU A 142 32.22 13.36 -3.07
N ARG A 143 32.46 12.11 -3.47
CA ARG A 143 33.80 11.56 -3.64
C ARG A 143 34.59 12.32 -4.71
N ALA A 144 33.94 12.73 -5.78
CA ALA A 144 34.56 13.59 -6.81
C ALA A 144 35.02 14.97 -6.28
N ARG A 145 34.49 15.45 -5.15
CA ARG A 145 34.88 16.73 -4.53
C ARG A 145 36.07 16.62 -3.58
N ILE A 146 36.40 15.41 -3.11
CA ILE A 146 37.45 15.18 -2.11
C ILE A 146 38.83 15.66 -2.58
N PRO A 147 39.30 15.37 -3.82
CA PRO A 147 40.61 15.85 -4.27
C PRO A 147 40.74 17.37 -4.19
N HIS A 148 39.70 18.10 -4.61
CA HIS A 148 39.69 19.57 -4.55
C HIS A 148 39.67 20.11 -3.11
N ALA A 149 38.97 19.42 -2.20
CA ALA A 149 38.97 19.77 -0.78
C ALA A 149 40.37 19.58 -0.17
N ARG A 150 41.06 18.48 -0.49
CA ARG A 150 42.45 18.22 -0.07
C ARG A 150 43.39 19.31 -0.56
N GLU A 151 43.37 19.63 -1.86
CA GLU A 151 44.17 20.71 -2.43
C GLU A 151 43.93 22.07 -1.76
N THR A 152 42.69 22.33 -1.34
CA THR A 152 42.32 23.56 -0.64
C THR A 152 42.89 23.61 0.76
N VAL A 153 42.80 22.52 1.52
CA VAL A 153 43.41 22.40 2.85
C VAL A 153 44.94 22.52 2.75
N ASP A 154 45.57 21.82 1.79
CA ASP A 154 47.02 21.88 1.57
C ASP A 154 47.50 23.31 1.26
N ARG A 155 46.75 24.03 0.41
CA ARG A 155 47.05 25.44 0.10
C ARG A 155 46.93 26.35 1.32
N LEU A 156 45.97 26.10 2.22
CA LEU A 156 45.82 26.86 3.46
C LEU A 156 46.95 26.53 4.45
N ALA A 157 47.40 25.29 4.51
CA ALA A 157 48.49 24.85 5.39
C ALA A 157 49.84 25.53 5.08
N VAL A 158 50.03 26.02 3.86
CA VAL A 158 51.21 26.84 3.48
C VAL A 158 51.16 28.24 4.11
N ARG A 159 49.97 28.78 4.38
CA ARG A 159 49.76 30.18 4.78
C ARG A 159 49.44 30.38 6.26
N TYR A 160 48.86 29.37 6.90
CA TYR A 160 48.36 29.46 8.26
C TYR A 160 49.08 28.47 9.19
N ALA A 161 49.14 28.82 10.48
CA ALA A 161 49.66 27.93 11.51
C ALA A 161 48.75 26.69 11.66
N ARG A 162 49.34 25.57 12.09
CA ARG A 162 48.62 24.29 12.21
C ARG A 162 47.43 24.38 13.17
N GLU A 163 47.59 25.11 14.26
CA GLU A 163 46.55 25.32 15.28
C GLU A 163 45.32 26.02 14.68
N ALA A 164 45.50 26.89 13.67
CA ALA A 164 44.40 27.56 12.99
C ALA A 164 43.62 26.63 12.03
N LEU A 165 44.22 25.50 11.63
CA LEU A 165 43.60 24.52 10.71
C LEU A 165 43.18 23.22 11.41
N ALA A 166 43.44 23.06 12.71
CA ALA A 166 43.21 21.82 13.45
C ALA A 166 41.76 21.31 13.46
N GLN A 167 40.78 22.14 13.05
CA GLN A 167 39.36 21.75 12.94
C GLN A 167 38.96 21.29 11.54
N VAL A 168 39.82 21.46 10.53
CA VAL A 168 39.49 21.24 9.12
C VAL A 168 40.53 20.44 8.34
N ASP A 169 41.71 20.22 8.92
CA ASP A 169 42.82 19.52 8.27
C ASP A 169 42.49 18.05 7.99
N ALA A 170 41.76 17.39 8.90
CA ALA A 170 41.33 16.00 8.77
C ALA A 170 40.05 15.82 7.92
N ASN A 171 39.24 16.87 7.73
CA ASN A 171 37.91 16.76 7.15
C ASN A 171 37.86 16.04 5.78
N PRO A 172 38.77 16.30 4.82
CA PRO A 172 38.73 15.58 3.54
C PRO A 172 39.01 14.07 3.66
N ALA A 173 39.76 13.65 4.68
CA ALA A 173 40.02 12.23 4.94
C ALA A 173 38.86 11.59 5.71
N GLU A 174 38.29 12.28 6.69
CA GLU A 174 37.10 11.83 7.42
C GLU A 174 35.89 11.69 6.50
N ALA A 175 35.68 12.66 5.58
CA ALA A 175 34.64 12.57 4.57
C ALA A 175 34.81 11.34 3.67
N ASP A 176 36.05 11.02 3.26
CA ASP A 176 36.33 9.82 2.45
C ASP A 176 35.97 8.52 3.19
N GLN A 177 36.23 8.48 4.51
CA GLN A 177 35.86 7.35 5.37
C GLN A 177 34.34 7.20 5.51
N LEU A 178 33.63 8.30 5.73
CA LEU A 178 32.15 8.29 5.80
C LEU A 178 31.52 7.82 4.50
N LEU A 179 32.03 8.28 3.34
CA LEU A 179 31.57 7.79 2.04
C LEU A 179 31.87 6.30 1.83
N GLY A 180 33.01 5.80 2.33
CA GLY A 180 33.33 4.37 2.32
C GLY A 180 32.37 3.54 3.19
N PHE A 181 31.99 4.06 4.35
CA PHE A 181 30.99 3.42 5.21
C PHE A 181 29.61 3.40 4.53
N ALA A 182 29.19 4.52 3.94
CA ALA A 182 27.94 4.61 3.19
C ALA A 182 27.89 3.61 2.03
N GLU A 183 28.96 3.51 1.24
CA GLU A 183 29.06 2.55 0.13
C GLU A 183 28.94 1.11 0.61
N HIS A 184 29.63 0.77 1.70
CA HIS A 184 29.51 -0.56 2.30
C HIS A 184 28.08 -0.81 2.82
N GLY A 185 27.48 0.16 3.50
CA GLY A 185 26.12 0.07 4.03
C GLY A 185 25.08 -0.16 2.93
N VAL A 186 25.17 0.55 1.80
CA VAL A 186 24.30 0.31 0.64
C VAL A 186 24.49 -1.10 0.08
N GLY A 187 25.74 -1.56 -0.09
CA GLY A 187 26.00 -2.92 -0.57
C GLY A 187 25.46 -4.01 0.37
N LEU A 188 25.53 -3.79 1.69
CA LEU A 188 24.91 -4.67 2.68
C LEU A 188 23.38 -4.63 2.61
N ALA A 189 22.80 -3.45 2.41
CA ALA A 189 21.35 -3.30 2.27
C ALA A 189 20.84 -4.11 1.06
N GLU A 190 21.49 -3.99 -0.11
CA GLU A 190 21.14 -4.76 -1.31
C GLU A 190 21.26 -6.26 -1.09
N LEU A 191 22.39 -6.75 -0.55
CA LEU A 191 22.61 -8.17 -0.30
C LEU A 191 21.57 -8.74 0.68
N ARG A 192 21.25 -8.00 1.74
CA ARG A 192 20.23 -8.42 2.71
C ARG A 192 18.83 -8.41 2.09
N ARG A 193 18.53 -7.46 1.20
CA ARG A 193 17.28 -7.44 0.44
C ARG A 193 17.16 -8.67 -0.47
N GLU A 194 18.22 -9.04 -1.18
CA GLU A 194 18.24 -10.25 -2.02
C GLU A 194 18.08 -11.52 -1.19
N ALA A 195 18.64 -11.55 0.03
CA ALA A 195 18.50 -12.65 0.96
C ALA A 195 17.17 -12.69 1.74
N GLY A 196 16.23 -11.76 1.48
CA GLY A 196 14.95 -11.67 2.21
C GLY A 196 15.07 -11.11 3.64
N GLN A 197 16.23 -10.62 4.04
CA GLN A 197 16.53 -10.04 5.36
C GLN A 197 16.17 -8.54 5.40
N ARG A 198 14.87 -8.24 5.26
CA ARG A 198 14.35 -6.88 5.01
C ARG A 198 14.59 -5.90 6.17
N GLU A 199 14.42 -6.34 7.41
CA GLU A 199 14.70 -5.52 8.59
C GLU A 199 16.18 -5.13 8.65
N GLN A 200 17.06 -6.13 8.51
CA GLN A 200 18.50 -5.90 8.53
C GLN A 200 18.96 -5.05 7.33
N ALA A 201 18.27 -5.15 6.19
CA ALA A 201 18.53 -4.30 5.05
C ALA A 201 18.16 -2.84 5.32
N ASN A 202 17.00 -2.58 5.92
CA ASN A 202 16.57 -1.23 6.26
C ASN A 202 17.53 -0.59 7.27
N LEU A 203 17.98 -1.34 8.28
CA LEU A 203 19.01 -0.84 9.22
C LEU A 203 20.33 -0.48 8.53
N ALA A 204 20.75 -1.26 7.53
CA ALA A 204 21.95 -0.94 6.75
C ALA A 204 21.74 0.30 5.85
N LEU A 205 20.54 0.45 5.30
CA LEU A 205 20.15 1.59 4.48
C LEU A 205 20.07 2.89 5.28
N ASP A 206 19.51 2.84 6.49
CA ASP A 206 19.44 3.99 7.41
C ASP A 206 20.86 4.44 7.81
N ALA A 207 21.72 3.50 8.21
CA ALA A 207 23.11 3.79 8.54
C ALA A 207 23.90 4.38 7.35
N ALA A 208 23.66 3.89 6.13
CA ALA A 208 24.27 4.45 4.93
C ALA A 208 23.77 5.87 4.63
N SER A 209 22.48 6.12 4.84
CA SER A 209 21.86 7.44 4.63
C SER A 209 22.40 8.48 5.61
N GLU A 210 22.68 8.10 6.86
CA GLU A 210 23.27 9.00 7.87
C GLU A 210 24.73 9.39 7.57
N SER A 211 25.40 8.66 6.67
CA SER A 211 26.83 8.81 6.39
C SER A 211 27.13 9.63 5.13
N VAL A 212 26.10 10.14 4.45
CA VAL A 212 26.16 10.95 3.22
C VAL A 212 25.51 12.30 3.44
#